data_AF-A0A7W0J2J1-F1
#
_entry.id   AF-A0A7W0J2J1-F1
#
_cell.length_a   1.000
_cell.length_b   1.000
_cell.length_c   1.000
_cell.angle_alpha   90.00
_cell.angle_beta   90.00
_cell.angle_gamma   90.00
#
_symmetry.space_group_name_H-M   'P 1'
#
loop_
_entity.id
_entity.type
_entity.pdbx_description
1 polymer ?
#
loop_
_entity_poly.entity_id
_entity_poly.type
_entity_poly.pdbx_seq_one_letter_code
_entity_poly.pdbx_strand_id
1 'polypeptide(L)' 'MSNSKVEKLNNILKEMESAVLAYSGGVDSTLLLKVIQLSGIKALAVTAVSE' A
#
# COMPACT_ATOMS: atom_id res chain seq x y z
N MET A 1 -8.19 -15.07 -15.50
CA MET A 1 -8.92 -13.83 -15.19
C MET A 1 -7.94 -12.85 -14.55
N SER A 2 -7.91 -11.59 -14.98
CA SER A 2 -6.75 -10.68 -14.87
C SER A 2 -6.41 -10.21 -13.44
N ASN A 3 -5.57 -10.97 -12.73
CA ASN A 3 -4.86 -10.48 -11.54
C ASN A 3 -3.76 -9.43 -11.86
N SER A 4 -3.62 -9.02 -13.12
CA SER A 4 -2.45 -8.26 -13.60
C SER A 4 -2.23 -6.91 -12.91
N LYS A 5 -3.28 -6.18 -12.53
CA LYS A 5 -3.11 -4.87 -11.88
C LYS A 5 -2.59 -4.99 -10.45
N VAL A 6 -3.14 -5.92 -9.67
CA VAL A 6 -2.70 -6.14 -8.29
C VAL A 6 -1.33 -6.79 -8.25
N GLU A 7 -1.04 -7.72 -9.16
CA GLU A 7 0.31 -8.30 -9.31
C GLU A 7 1.33 -7.24 -9.73
N LYS A 8 0.99 -6.37 -10.70
CA LYS A 8 1.87 -5.26 -11.09
C LYS A 8 2.12 -4.31 -9.93
N LEU A 9 1.09 -3.94 -9.18
CA LEU A 9 1.23 -3.10 -7.99
C LEU A 9 2.13 -3.78 -6.94
N ASN A 10 1.93 -5.07 -6.69
CA ASN A 10 2.75 -5.85 -5.76
C ASN A 10 4.22 -5.88 -6.18
N ASN A 11 4.51 -6.03 -7.47
CA ASN A 11 5.88 -6.01 -7.99
C ASN A 11 6.53 -4.62 -7.79
N ILE A 12 5.82 -3.55 -8.13
CA ILE A 12 6.29 -2.17 -7.88
C ILE A 12 6.60 -1.97 -6.39
N LEU A 13 5.71 -2.41 -5.50
CA LEU A 13 5.91 -2.29 -4.06
C LEU A 13 7.15 -3.07 -3.60
N LYS A 14 7.35 -4.30 -4.09
CA LYS A 14 8.54 -5.10 -3.77
C LYS A 14 9.84 -4.46 -4.24
N GLU A 15 9.84 -3.82 -5.41
CA GLU A 15 10.98 -3.06 -5.93
C GLU A 15 11.35 -1.85 -5.05
N MET A 16 10.38 -1.28 -4.31
CA MET A 16 10.65 -0.15 -3.41
C MET A 16 11.35 -0.55 -2.10
N GLU A 17 11.28 -1.83 -1.71
CA GLU A 17 11.78 -2.43 -0.44
C GLU A 17 11.17 -1.86 0.85
N SER A 18 10.85 -0.58 0.89
CA SER A 18 10.17 0.09 1.99
C SER A 18 9.31 1.28 1.53
N ALA A 19 8.27 1.62 2.29
CA ALA A 19 7.36 2.72 1.95
C ALA A 19 6.73 3.41 3.17
N VAL A 20 6.40 4.70 3.02
CA VAL A 20 5.51 5.42 3.93
C VAL A 20 4.19 5.68 3.20
N LEU A 21 3.07 5.24 3.78
CA LEU A 21 1.72 5.38 3.21
C LEU A 21 0.94 6.46 3.94
N ALA A 22 0.45 7.47 3.21
CA ALA A 22 -0.58 8.37 3.73
C ALA A 22 -1.93 7.64 3.81
N TYR A 23 -2.39 7.35 5.03
CA TYR A 23 -3.60 6.58 5.30
C TYR A 23 -4.75 7.48 5.78
N SER A 24 -5.78 7.60 4.95
CA SER A 24 -6.96 8.45 5.19
C SER A 24 -8.19 7.69 5.73
N GLY A 25 -8.16 6.35 5.76
CA GLY A 25 -9.33 5.52 6.08
C GLY A 25 -10.30 5.29 4.90
N GLY A 26 -10.07 5.92 3.75
CA GLY A 26 -10.85 5.68 2.53
C GLY A 26 -10.59 4.30 1.90
N VAL A 27 -11.45 3.91 0.95
CA VAL A 27 -11.35 2.59 0.28
C VAL A 27 -10.02 2.42 -0.47
N ASP A 28 -9.51 3.48 -1.09
CA ASP A 28 -8.27 3.43 -1.87
C ASP A 28 -7.04 3.26 -0.97
N SER A 29 -6.94 4.06 0.10
CA SER A 29 -5.82 3.97 1.04
C SER A 29 -5.86 2.66 1.84
N THR A 30 -7.05 2.12 2.10
CA THR A 30 -7.24 0.79 2.72
C THR A 30 -6.86 -0.35 1.77
N LEU A 31 -7.22 -0.27 0.50
CA LEU A 31 -6.78 -1.23 -0.51
C LEU A 31 -5.26 -1.24 -0.63
N LEU A 32 -4.64 -0.07 -0.76
CA LEU A 32 -3.19 0.03 -0.89
C LEU A 32 -2.46 -0.48 0.37
N LEU A 33 -2.98 -0.14 1.56
CA LEU A 33 -2.49 -0.70 2.83
C LEU A 33 -2.54 -2.24 2.81
N LYS A 34 -3.64 -2.82 2.32
CA LYS A 34 -3.78 -4.27 2.25
C LYS A 34 -2.77 -4.90 1.28
N VAL A 35 -2.52 -4.28 0.13
CA VAL A 35 -1.54 -4.79 -0.84
C VAL A 35 -0.11 -4.66 -0.29
N ILE A 36 0.23 -3.55 0.37
CA ILE A 36 1.52 -3.37 1.06
C ILE A 36 1.71 -4.43 2.15
N GLN A 37 0.68 -4.73 2.93
CA GLN A 37 0.72 -5.78 3.95
C GLN A 37 1.02 -7.16 3.32
N LEU A 38 0.42 -7.46 2.17
CA LEU A 38 0.62 -8.73 1.45
C LEU A 38 1.96 -8.80 0.70
N SER A 39 2.55 -7.66 0.31
CA SER A 39 3.83 -7.63 -0.40
C SER A 39 5.01 -7.97 0.50
N GLY A 40 4.87 -7.76 1.81
CA GLY A 40 5.88 -8.08 2.83
C GLY A 40 7.00 -7.06 2.95
N ILE A 41 6.85 -5.88 2.32
CA ILE A 41 7.84 -4.80 2.43
C ILE A 41 7.77 -4.10 3.79
N LYS A 42 8.85 -3.42 4.18
CA LYS A 42 8.84 -2.59 5.39
C LYS A 42 7.98 -1.36 5.16
N ALA A 43 6.92 -1.15 5.92
CA ALA A 43 6.06 0.00 5.71
C ALA A 43 5.57 0.66 6.99
N LEU A 44 5.32 1.97 6.90
CA LEU A 44 4.65 2.77 7.92
C LEU A 44 3.43 3.46 7.31
N ALA A 45 2.24 3.16 7.82
CA ALA A 45 1.03 3.87 7.47
C ALA A 45 0.81 5.03 8.46
N VAL A 46 0.58 6.23 7.94
CA VAL A 46 0.46 7.46 8.72
C VAL A 46 -0.89 8.12 8.45
N THR A 47 -1.67 8.34 9.50
CA THR A 47 -2.86 9.19 9.46
C THR A 47 -2.49 10.56 10.00
N ALA A 48 -2.69 11.59 9.19
CA ALA A 48 -2.54 12.98 9.64
C ALA A 48 -3.80 13.40 10.41
N VAL A 49 -3.59 14.11 11.52
CA VAL A 49 -4.63 14.84 12.24
C VAL A 49 -4.30 16.32 12.15
N SER A 50 -5.31 17.16 11.95
CA SER A 50 -5.18 18.62 11.89
C SER A 50 -6.18 19.26 12.84
N GLU A 51 -5.79 20.36 13.48
CA GLU A 51 -6.65 21.21 14.32
C GLU A 51 -7.58 22.11 13.49
#